data_AF-A0A0Q4RTQ7-F1
#
_entry.id   AF-A0A0Q4RTQ7-F1
#
_cell.length_a   1.000
_cell.length_b   1.000
_cell.length_c   1.000
_cell.angle_alpha   90.00
_cell.angle_beta   90.00
_cell.angle_gamma   90.00
#
_symmetry.space_group_name_H-M   'P 1'
#
loop_
_entity.id
_entity.type
_entity.pdbx_description
1 polymer ?
#
loop_
_entity_poly.entity_id
_entity_poly.type
_entity_poly.pdbx_seq_one_letter_code
_entity_poly.pdbx_strand_id
1 'polypeptide(L)'
;MHRRSHPTQSDGTFLLDILKIALGVFIGSLAAVFTYEAILALRTELAVRKVQQEIQAETERMKRDDASRREAEAQARDAAERDADQLRSAKALAQRLEAERQARKAGAWSKFYQPSANCKADPGTTGCANEHMVARKRFEDQYIDR
;
A
#
# COMPACT_ATOMS: atom_id res chain seq x y z
N MET A 1 78.05 -48.64 63.27
CA MET A 1 77.70 -47.29 62.76
C MET A 1 77.37 -47.43 61.28
N HIS A 2 76.08 -47.36 60.92
CA HIS A 2 75.63 -47.40 59.52
C HIS A 2 75.48 -45.98 58.98
N ARG A 3 76.22 -45.64 57.91
CA ARG A 3 75.98 -44.44 57.12
C ARG A 3 75.44 -44.89 55.76
N ARG A 4 74.12 -44.79 55.57
CA ARG A 4 73.48 -44.96 54.27
C ARG A 4 73.61 -43.63 53.52
N SER A 5 74.32 -43.63 52.40
CA SER A 5 74.27 -42.58 51.39
C SER A 5 73.06 -42.82 50.48
N HIS A 6 72.26 -41.78 50.25
CA HIS A 6 71.05 -41.78 49.42
C HIS A 6 71.39 -41.91 47.91
N PRO A 7 70.63 -42.69 47.11
CA PRO A 7 70.73 -42.65 45.66
C PRO A 7 69.84 -41.55 45.08
N THR A 8 70.45 -40.47 44.59
CA THR A 8 69.86 -39.37 43.81
C THR A 8 69.62 -39.78 42.35
N GLN A 9 68.98 -40.92 42.10
CA GLN A 9 68.76 -41.45 40.74
C GLN A 9 67.27 -41.58 40.37
N SER A 10 66.35 -41.40 41.32
CA SER A 10 64.90 -41.56 41.10
C SER A 10 64.18 -40.27 40.69
N ASP A 11 64.73 -39.10 41.00
CA ASP A 11 64.01 -37.82 40.83
C ASP A 11 63.93 -37.36 39.36
N GLY A 12 64.98 -37.64 38.58
CA GLY A 12 65.03 -37.27 37.16
C GLY A 12 64.05 -38.05 36.28
N THR A 13 63.85 -39.34 36.56
CA THR A 13 62.93 -40.19 35.79
C THR A 13 61.47 -39.86 36.09
N PHE A 14 61.15 -39.60 37.36
CA PHE A 14 59.80 -39.21 37.79
C PHE A 14 59.35 -37.86 37.18
N LEU A 15 60.23 -36.85 37.17
CA LEU A 15 59.94 -35.56 36.56
C LEU A 15 59.74 -35.67 35.04
N LEU A 16 60.53 -36.50 34.36
CA LEU A 16 60.37 -36.73 32.92
C LEU A 16 59.05 -37.42 32.59
N ASP A 17 58.61 -38.39 33.41
CA ASP A 17 57.34 -39.07 33.18
C ASP A 17 56.14 -38.17 33.45
N ILE A 18 56.20 -37.33 34.51
CA ILE A 18 55.17 -36.30 34.74
C ILE A 18 55.12 -35.30 33.59
N LEU A 19 56.27 -34.85 33.09
CA LEU A 19 56.34 -33.90 31.99
C LEU A 19 55.74 -34.47 30.70
N LYS A 20 55.97 -35.76 30.41
CA LYS A 20 55.36 -36.46 29.26
C LYS A 20 53.83 -36.55 29.38
N ILE A 21 53.32 -36.88 30.56
CA ILE A 21 51.88 -36.94 30.82
C ILE A 21 51.27 -35.55 30.67
N ALA A 22 51.88 -34.53 31.28
CA ALA A 22 51.42 -33.14 31.20
C ALA A 22 51.40 -32.64 29.75
N LEU A 23 52.44 -32.95 28.97
CA LEU A 23 52.50 -32.61 27.55
C LEU A 23 51.39 -33.31 26.75
N GLY A 24 51.12 -34.59 27.01
CA GLY A 24 50.04 -35.34 26.38
C GLY A 24 48.65 -34.75 26.68
N VAL A 25 48.40 -34.40 27.94
CA VAL A 25 47.14 -33.76 28.36
C VAL A 25 47.00 -32.36 27.76
N PHE A 26 48.08 -31.58 27.70
CA PHE A 26 48.09 -30.25 27.11
C PHE A 26 47.82 -30.27 25.60
N ILE A 27 48.44 -31.19 24.87
CA ILE A 27 48.19 -31.36 23.43
C ILE A 27 46.77 -31.88 23.19
N GLY A 28 46.29 -32.82 24.00
CA GLY A 28 44.93 -33.36 23.91
C GLY A 28 43.85 -32.31 24.17
N SER A 29 44.03 -31.44 25.16
CA SER A 29 43.07 -30.38 25.47
C SER A 29 43.02 -29.30 24.39
N LEU A 30 44.18 -28.91 23.83
CA LEU A 30 44.23 -27.98 22.69
C LEU A 30 43.52 -28.57 21.45
N ALA A 31 43.77 -29.82 21.12
CA ALA A 31 43.11 -30.48 20.00
C ALA A 31 41.59 -30.54 20.17
N ALA A 32 41.10 -30.75 21.39
CA ALA A 32 39.66 -30.76 21.68
C ALA A 32 39.01 -29.39 21.45
N VAL A 33 39.69 -28.30 21.83
CA VAL A 33 39.17 -26.93 21.62
C VAL A 33 39.13 -26.57 20.13
N PHE A 34 40.20 -26.86 19.38
CA PHE A 34 40.25 -26.54 17.94
C PHE A 34 39.28 -27.38 17.11
N THR A 35 39.09 -28.66 17.46
CA THR A 35 38.13 -29.51 16.73
C THR A 35 36.68 -29.16 17.06
N TYR A 36 36.41 -28.63 18.25
CA TYR A 36 35.08 -28.17 18.64
C TYR A 36 34.58 -26.99 17.79
N GLU A 37 35.43 -26.00 17.50
CA GLU A 37 35.04 -24.86 16.65
C GLU A 37 34.79 -25.28 15.19
N ALA A 38 35.61 -26.17 14.64
CA ALA A 38 35.47 -26.65 13.27
C ALA A 38 34.14 -27.43 13.07
N ILE A 39 33.72 -28.22 14.05
CA ILE A 39 32.46 -28.97 14.00
C ILE A 39 31.25 -28.03 14.12
N LEU A 40 31.35 -26.98 14.93
CA LEU A 40 30.28 -26.00 15.07
C LEU A 40 30.07 -25.20 13.78
N ALA A 41 31.14 -24.74 13.12
CA ALA A 41 31.07 -23.99 11.87
C ALA A 41 30.35 -24.77 10.75
N LEU A 42 30.63 -26.07 10.61
CA LEU A 42 29.97 -26.91 9.60
C LEU A 42 28.47 -27.08 9.86
N ARG A 43 28.06 -27.19 11.12
CA ARG A 43 26.65 -27.35 11.49
C ARG A 43 25.86 -26.05 11.32
N THR A 44 26.47 -24.90 11.62
CA THR A 44 25.83 -23.60 11.45
C THR A 44 25.64 -23.28 9.98
N GLU A 45 26.61 -23.57 9.10
CA GLU A 45 26.44 -23.37 7.66
C GLU A 45 25.25 -24.14 7.07
N LEU A 46 25.09 -25.42 7.46
CA LEU A 46 23.97 -26.24 7.01
C LEU A 46 22.62 -25.74 7.55
N ALA A 47 22.58 -25.29 8.81
CA ALA A 47 21.39 -24.71 9.41
C ALA A 47 21.01 -23.38 8.75
N VAL A 48 21.98 -22.50 8.50
CA VAL A 48 21.78 -21.20 7.85
C VAL A 48 21.26 -21.39 6.42
N ARG A 49 21.80 -22.35 5.65
CA ARG A 49 21.32 -22.62 4.28
C ARG A 49 19.85 -23.06 4.26
N LYS A 50 19.42 -23.88 5.21
CA LYS A 50 18.01 -24.30 5.31
C LYS A 50 17.10 -23.13 5.65
N VAL A 51 17.46 -22.35 6.67
CA VAL A 51 16.71 -21.14 7.05
C VAL A 51 16.65 -20.15 5.88
N GLN A 52 17.75 -19.98 5.15
CA GLN A 52 17.79 -19.08 4.00
C GLN A 52 16.91 -19.57 2.85
N GLN A 53 16.83 -20.88 2.60
CA GLN A 53 15.91 -21.46 1.61
C GLN A 53 14.44 -21.27 2.00
N GLU A 54 14.11 -21.45 3.28
CA GLU A 54 12.76 -21.22 3.79
C GLU A 54 12.36 -19.74 3.67
N ILE A 55 13.24 -18.82 4.08
CA ILE A 55 13.03 -17.37 3.94
C ILE A 55 12.87 -16.98 2.47
N GLN A 56 13.68 -17.53 1.57
CA GLN A 56 13.56 -17.26 0.14
C GLN A 56 12.22 -17.76 -0.41
N ALA A 57 11.80 -18.97 -0.04
CA ALA A 57 10.53 -19.52 -0.47
C ALA A 57 9.33 -18.70 0.05
N GLU A 58 9.36 -18.25 1.31
CA GLU A 58 8.34 -17.37 1.87
C GLU A 58 8.34 -15.99 1.22
N THR A 59 9.51 -15.42 0.99
CA THR A 59 9.66 -14.11 0.35
C THR A 59 9.11 -14.15 -1.09
N GLU A 60 9.37 -15.22 -1.84
CA GLU A 60 8.83 -15.39 -3.19
C GLU A 60 7.31 -15.58 -3.19
N ARG A 61 6.74 -16.27 -2.19
CA ARG A 61 5.28 -16.33 -2.01
C ARG A 61 4.70 -14.96 -1.72
N MET A 62 5.27 -14.23 -0.77
CA MET A 62 4.83 -12.89 -0.40
C MET A 62 4.91 -11.92 -1.59
N LYS A 63 5.99 -11.96 -2.39
CA LYS A 63 6.12 -11.14 -3.60
C LYS A 63 5.02 -11.45 -4.63
N ARG A 64 4.67 -12.73 -4.82
CA ARG A 64 3.60 -13.13 -5.75
C ARG A 64 2.25 -12.64 -5.27
N ASP A 65 1.96 -12.79 -3.98
CA ASP A 65 0.72 -12.33 -3.38
C ASP A 65 0.61 -10.79 -3.46
N ASP A 66 1.69 -10.08 -3.15
CA ASP A 66 1.74 -8.63 -3.28
C ASP A 66 1.58 -8.16 -4.73
N ALA A 67 2.21 -8.85 -5.69
CA ALA A 67 2.03 -8.54 -7.11
C ALA A 67 0.57 -8.74 -7.55
N SER A 68 -0.04 -9.87 -7.18
CA SER A 68 -1.45 -10.15 -7.48
C SER A 68 -2.40 -9.13 -6.85
N ARG A 69 -2.14 -8.72 -5.59
CA ARG A 69 -2.93 -7.68 -4.92
C ARG A 69 -2.79 -6.34 -5.62
N ARG A 70 -1.59 -5.94 -6.01
CA ARG A 70 -1.36 -4.68 -6.75
C ARG A 70 -2.05 -4.69 -8.12
N GLU A 71 -2.02 -5.81 -8.83
CA GLU A 71 -2.73 -5.94 -10.11
C GLU A 71 -4.25 -5.85 -9.92
N ALA A 72 -4.81 -6.52 -8.91
CA ALA A 72 -6.24 -6.44 -8.60
C ALA A 72 -6.65 -5.02 -8.19
N GLU A 73 -5.84 -4.34 -7.37
CA GLU A 73 -6.08 -2.94 -6.98
C GLU A 73 -5.97 -1.99 -8.18
N ALA A 74 -5.01 -2.20 -9.09
CA ALA A 74 -4.88 -1.41 -10.31
C ALA A 74 -6.10 -1.59 -11.22
N GLN A 75 -6.54 -2.84 -11.43
CA GLN A 75 -7.74 -3.12 -12.23
C GLN A 75 -9.00 -2.52 -11.61
N ALA A 76 -9.14 -2.56 -10.28
CA ALA A 76 -10.27 -1.95 -9.58
C ALA A 76 -10.27 -0.43 -9.72
N ARG A 77 -9.09 0.21 -9.65
CA ARG A 77 -8.94 1.66 -9.87
C ARG A 77 -9.29 2.06 -11.30
N ASP A 78 -8.77 1.33 -12.29
CA ASP A 78 -9.05 1.59 -13.70
C ASP A 78 -10.54 1.43 -14.02
N ALA A 79 -11.20 0.42 -13.45
CA ALA A 79 -12.64 0.21 -13.60
C ALA A 79 -13.42 1.37 -12.97
N ALA A 80 -13.08 1.76 -11.73
CA ALA A 80 -13.73 2.87 -11.05
C ALA A 80 -13.53 4.22 -11.77
N GLU A 81 -12.36 4.45 -12.37
CA GLU A 81 -12.09 5.65 -13.17
C GLU A 81 -12.93 5.69 -14.44
N ARG A 82 -13.04 4.57 -15.16
CA ARG A 82 -13.91 4.46 -16.34
C ARG A 82 -15.38 4.71 -16.00
N ASP A 83 -15.86 4.15 -14.90
CA ASP A 83 -17.24 4.35 -14.44
C ASP A 83 -17.48 5.82 -14.06
N ALA A 84 -16.53 6.44 -13.36
CA ALA A 84 -16.59 7.86 -13.03
C ALA A 84 -16.61 8.74 -14.29
N ASP A 85 -15.82 8.42 -15.31
CA ASP A 85 -15.82 9.12 -16.60
C ASP A 85 -17.12 8.99 -17.37
N GLN A 86 -17.71 7.79 -17.37
CA GLN A 86 -19.03 7.56 -17.97
C GLN A 86 -20.10 8.38 -17.24
N LEU A 87 -20.09 8.42 -15.92
CA LEU A 87 -21.03 9.23 -15.14
C LEU A 87 -20.81 10.74 -15.39
N ARG A 88 -19.55 11.19 -15.44
CA ARG A 88 -19.22 12.60 -15.74
C ARG A 88 -19.72 13.01 -17.12
N SER A 89 -19.45 12.20 -18.14
CA SER A 89 -19.88 12.48 -19.52
C SER A 89 -21.40 12.42 -19.68
N ALA A 90 -22.07 11.43 -19.07
CA ALA A 90 -23.53 11.34 -19.07
C ALA A 90 -24.17 12.56 -18.38
N LYS A 91 -23.63 12.98 -17.24
CA LYS A 91 -24.09 14.19 -16.53
C LYS A 91 -23.87 15.45 -17.37
N ALA A 92 -22.72 15.59 -18.02
CA ALA A 92 -22.44 16.73 -18.88
C ALA A 92 -23.40 16.79 -20.07
N LEU A 93 -23.73 15.64 -20.68
CA LEU A 93 -24.73 15.57 -21.74
C LEU A 93 -26.12 15.96 -21.24
N ALA A 94 -26.55 15.44 -20.09
CA ALA A 94 -27.83 15.78 -19.48
C ALA A 94 -27.95 17.28 -19.20
N GLN A 95 -26.89 17.90 -18.65
CA GLN A 95 -26.83 19.34 -18.40
C GLN A 95 -26.94 20.16 -19.69
N ARG A 96 -26.29 19.72 -20.78
CA ARG A 96 -26.42 20.39 -22.09
C ARG A 96 -27.84 20.33 -22.62
N LEU A 97 -28.46 19.15 -22.56
CA LEU A 97 -29.86 18.97 -22.99
C LEU A 97 -30.83 19.79 -22.12
N GLU A 98 -30.58 19.89 -20.82
CA GLU A 98 -31.33 20.79 -19.93
C GLU A 98 -31.14 22.26 -20.29
N ALA A 99 -29.91 22.70 -20.54
CA ALA A 99 -29.63 24.07 -20.94
C ALA A 99 -30.32 24.43 -22.27
N GLU A 100 -30.31 23.52 -23.25
CA GLU A 100 -31.04 23.68 -24.51
C GLU A 100 -32.55 23.79 -24.29
N ARG A 101 -33.14 22.93 -23.44
CA ARG A 101 -34.55 23.01 -23.06
C ARG A 101 -34.89 24.34 -22.41
N GLN A 102 -34.07 24.82 -21.48
CA GLN A 102 -34.27 26.12 -20.85
C GLN A 102 -34.13 27.27 -21.84
N ALA A 103 -33.18 27.19 -22.78
CA ALA A 103 -33.03 28.19 -23.84
C ALA A 103 -34.27 28.24 -24.76
N ARG A 104 -34.81 27.07 -25.15
CA ARG A 104 -36.08 27.00 -25.90
C ARG A 104 -37.26 27.58 -25.11
N LYS A 105 -37.39 27.21 -23.83
CA LYS A 105 -38.43 27.76 -22.93
C LYS A 105 -38.30 29.28 -22.80
N ALA A 106 -37.08 29.80 -22.62
CA ALA A 106 -36.82 31.23 -22.53
C ALA A 106 -37.15 31.97 -23.83
N GLY A 107 -36.79 31.40 -24.99
CA GLY A 107 -37.14 31.94 -26.30
C GLY A 107 -38.64 31.90 -26.61
N ALA A 108 -39.35 30.89 -26.12
CA ALA A 108 -40.82 30.84 -26.21
C ALA A 108 -41.47 31.86 -25.26
N TRP A 109 -40.93 32.00 -24.05
CA TRP A 109 -41.39 32.99 -23.07
C TRP A 109 -41.28 34.42 -23.59
N SER A 110 -40.15 34.79 -24.20
CA SER A 110 -39.95 36.14 -24.73
C SER A 110 -40.91 36.49 -25.88
N LYS A 111 -41.40 35.48 -26.61
CA LYS A 111 -42.43 35.64 -27.64
C LYS A 111 -43.84 35.73 -27.04
N PHE A 112 -44.09 35.00 -25.97
CA PHE A 112 -45.40 34.94 -25.30
C PHE A 112 -45.68 36.18 -24.45
N TYR A 113 -44.72 36.58 -23.61
CA TYR A 113 -44.89 37.71 -22.70
C TYR A 113 -44.51 39.02 -23.38
N GLN A 114 -45.53 39.83 -23.67
CA GLN A 114 -45.36 41.21 -24.11
C GLN A 114 -45.90 42.13 -23.02
N PRO A 115 -45.03 42.87 -22.30
CA PRO A 115 -45.48 43.77 -21.25
C PRO A 115 -46.40 44.86 -21.80
N SER A 116 -47.40 45.25 -21.02
CA SER A 116 -48.20 46.43 -21.28
C SER A 116 -47.35 47.72 -21.36
N ALA A 117 -47.84 48.77 -22.03
CA ALA A 117 -47.10 50.03 -22.21
C ALA A 117 -46.70 50.68 -20.87
N ASN A 118 -47.57 50.57 -19.86
CA ASN A 118 -47.31 51.07 -18.51
C ASN A 118 -46.13 50.32 -17.86
N CYS A 119 -46.04 49.01 -18.07
CA CYS A 119 -44.94 48.20 -17.54
C CYS A 119 -43.63 48.32 -18.30
N LYS A 120 -43.66 48.85 -19.53
CA LYS A 120 -42.45 49.26 -20.24
C LYS A 120 -41.91 50.59 -19.71
N ALA A 121 -42.79 51.50 -19.28
CA ALA A 121 -42.41 52.80 -18.75
C ALA A 121 -41.93 52.74 -17.29
N ASP A 122 -42.60 51.94 -16.44
CA ASP A 122 -42.21 51.71 -15.05
C ASP A 122 -42.35 50.22 -14.65
N PRO A 123 -41.29 49.41 -14.79
CA PRO A 123 -41.31 47.99 -14.46
C PRO A 123 -41.28 47.71 -12.95
N GLY A 124 -41.00 48.72 -12.11
CA GLY A 124 -40.83 48.54 -10.66
C GLY A 124 -42.14 48.47 -9.87
N THR A 125 -43.28 48.68 -10.54
CA THR A 125 -44.58 48.71 -9.87
C THR A 125 -45.11 47.31 -9.54
N THR A 126 -45.89 47.21 -8.46
CA THR A 126 -46.56 45.96 -8.06
C THR A 126 -47.56 45.45 -9.11
N GLY A 127 -48.17 46.35 -9.88
CA GLY A 127 -49.06 46.01 -11.00
C GLY A 127 -48.33 45.21 -12.10
N CYS A 128 -47.10 45.60 -12.42
CA CYS A 128 -46.29 44.92 -13.42
C CYS A 128 -45.75 43.58 -12.95
N ALA A 129 -45.40 43.47 -11.66
CA ALA A 129 -45.06 42.18 -11.06
C ALA A 129 -46.25 41.20 -11.13
N ASN A 130 -47.47 41.67 -10.81
CA ASN A 130 -48.68 40.86 -10.92
C ASN A 130 -48.98 40.43 -12.36
N GLU A 131 -48.86 41.35 -13.34
CA GLU A 131 -49.02 41.04 -14.77
C GLU A 131 -48.04 39.94 -15.21
N HIS A 132 -46.76 40.09 -14.88
CA HIS A 132 -45.72 39.10 -15.18
C HIS A 132 -46.04 37.73 -14.56
N MET A 133 -46.46 37.70 -13.30
CA MET A 133 -46.80 36.45 -12.61
C MET A 133 -48.01 35.73 -13.23
N VAL A 134 -49.05 36.47 -13.60
CA VAL A 134 -50.22 35.90 -14.29
C VAL A 134 -49.84 35.36 -15.66
N ALA A 135 -49.04 36.11 -16.43
CA ALA A 135 -48.54 35.66 -17.72
C ALA A 135 -47.65 34.43 -17.58
N ARG A 136 -46.81 34.38 -16.54
CA ARG A 136 -45.92 33.24 -16.24
C ARG A 136 -46.72 31.98 -15.97
N LYS A 137 -47.74 32.07 -15.12
CA LYS A 137 -48.64 30.95 -14.83
C LYS A 137 -49.31 30.41 -16.09
N ARG A 138 -49.90 31.31 -16.90
CA ARG A 138 -50.55 30.91 -18.16
C ARG A 138 -49.58 30.28 -19.16
N PHE A 139 -48.37 30.81 -19.25
CA PHE A 139 -47.34 30.23 -20.11
C PHE A 139 -46.97 28.82 -19.65
N GLU A 140 -46.75 28.61 -18.36
CA GLU A 140 -46.39 27.28 -17.84
C GLU A 140 -47.52 26.26 -18.00
N ASP A 141 -48.77 26.69 -17.87
CA ASP A 141 -49.94 25.83 -18.11
C ASP A 141 -50.08 25.43 -19.60
N GLN A 142 -49.59 26.26 -20.53
CA GLN A 142 -49.73 26.05 -21.98
C GLN A 142 -48.45 25.56 -22.68
N TYR A 143 -47.30 25.68 -22.03
CA TYR A 143 -46.01 25.41 -22.65
C TYR A 143 -45.77 23.91 -22.78
N ILE A 144 -45.51 23.47 -24.02
CA ILE A 144 -45.11 22.12 -24.35
C ILE A 144 -43.77 22.22 -25.07
N ASP A 145 -42.74 21.59 -24.52
CA ASP A 145 -41.44 21.46 -25.18
C ASP A 145 -41.60 20.46 -26.34
N ARG A 146 -41.57 20.97 -27.57
CA ARG A 146 -41.66 20.21 -28.83
C ARG A 146 -40.36 20.33 -29.61
#